data_AF-A0A8X7CEH2-F1
#
_entry.id   AF-A0A8X7CEH2-F1
#
_cell.length_a   1.000
_cell.length_b   1.000
_cell.length_c   1.000
_cell.angle_alpha   90.00
_cell.angle_beta   90.00
_cell.angle_gamma   90.00
#
_symmetry.space_group_name_H-M   'P 1'
#
loop_
_entity.id
_entity.type
_entity.pdbx_description
1 polymer ?
#
loop_
_entity_poly.entity_id
_entity_poly.type
_entity_poly.pdbx_seq_one_letter_code
_entity_poly.pdbx_strand_id
1 'polypeptide(L)'
;MLLWERSTSFFSAKFFLPFPFRLRREDDVRSLNKSVCLRTMSCFPIVLDSFKLLSEEKEQRKEVLMSGRGLSSIHHAFIRRKGVSSSSEIMNSYLAPPRRGGLRPSTN
;
A
#
# COMPACT_ATOMS: atom_id res chain seq x y z
N MET A 1 5.65 9.37 -7.00
CA MET A 1 4.21 9.62 -7.28
C MET A 1 3.86 8.80 -8.51
N LEU A 2 3.05 7.75 -8.36
CA LEU A 2 2.57 6.98 -9.52
C LEU A 2 1.33 7.69 -10.09
N LEU A 3 1.46 8.29 -11.26
CA LEU A 3 0.34 8.84 -12.02
C LEU A 3 -0.15 7.74 -12.96
N TRP A 4 -1.40 7.29 -12.81
CA TRP A 4 -1.98 6.24 -13.65
C TRP A 4 -3.29 6.72 -14.28
N GLU A 5 -3.42 6.60 -15.61
CA GLU A 5 -4.66 6.84 -16.35
C GLU A 5 -5.25 5.46 -16.74
N ARG A 6 -6.50 5.17 -16.32
CA ARG A 6 -7.09 3.81 -16.35
C ARG A 6 -7.82 3.50 -17.67
N SER A 7 -7.65 2.25 -18.12
CA SER A 7 -8.61 1.52 -18.97
C SER A 7 -9.18 0.25 -18.29
N THR A 8 -8.60 -0.22 -17.18
CA THR A 8 -9.08 -1.41 -16.43
C THR A 8 -9.28 -1.07 -14.95
N SER A 9 -10.05 -1.87 -14.20
CA SER A 9 -10.40 -1.62 -12.79
C SER A 9 -9.50 -2.33 -11.77
N PHE A 10 -8.77 -3.38 -12.18
CA PHE A 10 -7.90 -4.20 -11.33
C PHE A 10 -6.44 -4.10 -11.77
N PHE A 11 -5.52 -3.97 -10.80
CA PHE A 11 -4.08 -3.87 -11.03
C PHE A 11 -3.30 -4.57 -9.93
N SER A 12 -2.12 -5.07 -10.26
CA SER A 12 -1.13 -5.57 -9.31
C SER A 12 0.14 -4.73 -9.46
N ALA A 13 0.68 -4.27 -8.34
CA ALA A 13 1.93 -3.53 -8.29
C ALA A 13 2.89 -4.23 -7.34
N LYS A 14 4.13 -4.44 -7.77
CA LYS A 14 5.22 -4.96 -6.93
C LYS A 14 6.19 -3.83 -6.63
N PHE A 15 6.37 -3.52 -5.35
CA PHE A 15 7.26 -2.45 -4.91
C PHE A 15 8.60 -3.03 -4.45
N PHE A 16 9.69 -2.34 -4.79
CA PHE A 16 11.02 -2.57 -4.21
C PHE A 16 11.31 -1.42 -3.26
N LEU A 17 11.38 -1.71 -1.96
CA LEU A 17 11.70 -0.71 -0.96
C LEU A 17 13.22 -0.54 -0.86
N PRO A 18 13.75 0.69 -0.84
CA PRO A 18 15.19 0.92 -0.74
C PRO A 18 15.72 0.34 0.57
N PHE A 19 16.82 -0.42 0.54
CA PHE A 19 17.46 -0.93 1.77
C PHE A 19 18.72 -0.13 2.10
N PRO A 20 18.93 0.24 3.39
CA PRO A 20 18.02 0.07 4.52
C PRO A 20 16.87 1.11 4.49
N PHE A 21 15.61 0.67 4.59
CA PHE A 21 14.50 1.60 4.88
C PHE A 21 14.17 1.56 6.37
N ARG A 22 13.94 2.73 6.94
CA ARG A 22 13.37 2.88 8.28
C ARG A 22 12.01 3.53 8.10
N LEU A 23 10.95 2.78 8.41
CA LEU A 23 9.62 3.38 8.54
C LEU A 23 9.63 4.29 9.77
N ARG A 24 9.59 5.60 9.55
CA ARG A 24 9.42 6.60 10.62
C ARG A 24 7.97 6.57 11.07
N ARG A 25 7.72 7.03 12.30
CA ARG A 25 6.35 7.13 12.86
C ARG A 25 5.46 8.13 12.10
N GLU A 26 6.05 8.95 11.26
CA GLU A 26 5.42 10.07 10.54
C GLU A 26 5.37 9.80 9.02
N ASP A 27 5.61 8.56 8.58
CA ASP A 27 5.53 8.24 7.17
C ASP A 27 4.06 8.20 6.73
N ASP A 28 3.59 9.33 6.22
CA ASP A 28 2.27 9.50 5.65
C ASP A 28 2.20 8.95 4.22
N VAL A 29 1.14 8.20 3.93
CA VAL A 29 0.82 7.76 2.57
C VAL A 29 -0.08 8.79 1.92
N ARG A 30 0.42 9.42 0.85
CA ARG A 30 -0.35 10.36 0.03
C ARG A 30 -0.67 9.75 -1.31
N SER A 31 -1.94 9.77 -1.68
CA SER A 31 -2.39 9.43 -3.04
C SER A 31 -3.13 10.59 -3.68
N LEU A 32 -3.01 10.70 -5.00
CA LEU A 32 -3.72 11.67 -5.82
C LEU A 32 -4.44 10.91 -6.92
N ASN A 33 -5.75 11.10 -7.00
CA ASN A 33 -6.59 10.48 -8.00
C ASN A 33 -7.17 11.55 -8.92
N LYS A 34 -7.26 11.22 -10.20
CA LYS A 34 -7.82 12.08 -11.25
C LYS A 34 -8.94 11.35 -11.96
N SER A 35 -10.04 12.05 -12.22
CA SER A 35 -11.22 11.54 -12.90
C SER A 35 -11.63 12.49 -14.03
N VAL A 36 -12.39 11.94 -14.99
CA VAL A 36 -12.99 12.73 -16.09
C VAL A 36 -14.31 13.38 -15.65
N CYS A 37 -14.96 12.84 -14.62
CA CYS A 37 -16.23 13.35 -14.08
C CYS A 37 -16.12 13.57 -12.57
N LEU A 38 -16.75 14.64 -12.08
CA LEU A 38 -16.75 14.98 -10.66
C LEU A 38 -17.58 13.97 -9.87
N ARG A 39 -16.96 13.29 -8.91
CA ARG A 39 -17.61 12.27 -8.10
C ARG A 39 -17.14 12.29 -6.64
N THR A 40 -17.88 11.59 -5.79
CA THR A 40 -17.39 11.27 -4.44
C THR A 40 -16.64 9.95 -4.49
N MET A 41 -15.37 9.97 -4.12
CA MET A 41 -14.49 8.81 -4.07
C MET A 41 -14.51 8.20 -2.67
N SER A 42 -14.56 6.86 -2.59
CA SER A 42 -14.32 6.12 -1.35
C SER A 42 -13.10 5.21 -1.54
N CYS A 43 -12.17 5.23 -0.60
CA CYS A 43 -10.97 4.41 -0.58
C CYS A 43 -10.96 3.54 0.68
N PHE A 44 -10.58 2.27 0.49
CA PHE A 44 -10.58 1.25 1.52
C PHE A 44 -9.21 0.56 1.53
N PRO A 45 -8.15 1.20 2.04
CA PRO A 45 -6.87 0.52 2.25
C PRO A 45 -7.04 -0.63 3.24
N ILE A 46 -6.54 -1.79 2.86
CA ILE A 46 -6.55 -3.01 3.65
C ILE A 46 -5.10 -3.47 3.85
N VAL A 47 -4.71 -3.71 5.09
CA VAL A 47 -3.42 -4.32 5.43
C VAL A 47 -3.65 -5.77 5.80
N LEU A 48 -2.94 -6.66 5.11
CA LEU A 48 -3.00 -8.09 5.36
C LEU A 48 -1.64 -8.60 5.86
N ASP A 49 -1.66 -9.54 6.79
CA ASP A 49 -0.52 -10.42 7.10
C ASP A 49 -0.96 -11.86 6.84
N SER A 50 -0.23 -12.53 5.95
CA SER A 50 -0.49 -13.93 5.62
C SER A 50 -1.96 -14.20 5.26
N PHE A 51 -2.54 -13.29 4.46
CA PHE A 51 -3.95 -13.27 4.05
C PHE A 51 -4.99 -13.02 5.17
N LYS A 52 -4.56 -12.73 6.39
CA LYS A 52 -5.44 -12.30 7.49
C LYS A 52 -5.52 -10.78 7.55
N LEU A 53 -6.73 -10.27 7.76
CA LEU A 53 -6.98 -8.85 7.94
C LEU A 53 -6.31 -8.33 9.22
N LEU A 54 -5.40 -7.37 9.08
CA LEU A 54 -4.77 -6.69 10.23
C LEU A 54 -5.42 -5.34 10.52
N SER A 55 -5.69 -4.56 9.48
CA SER A 55 -6.36 -3.27 9.59
C SER A 55 -7.08 -2.93 8.29
N GLU A 56 -8.17 -2.20 8.45
CA GLU A 56 -8.95 -1.61 7.37
C GLU A 56 -9.23 -0.17 7.77
N GLU A 57 -9.01 0.76 6.85
CA GLU A 57 -9.44 2.15 7.03
C GLU A 57 -10.37 2.51 5.88
N LYS A 58 -11.39 3.31 6.18
CA LYS A 58 -12.32 3.83 5.18
C LYS A 58 -12.17 5.33 5.11
N GLU A 59 -11.86 5.86 3.93
CA GLU A 59 -11.81 7.29 3.68
C GLU A 59 -12.71 7.66 2.51
N GLN A 60 -13.53 8.68 2.70
CA GLN A 60 -14.41 9.22 1.66
C GLN A 60 -14.02 10.67 1.38
N ARG A 61 -13.77 10.99 0.11
CA ARG A 61 -13.37 12.33 -0.33
C ARG A 61 -14.23 12.77 -1.51
N LYS A 62 -14.74 13.99 -1.43
CA LYS A 62 -15.35 14.66 -2.59
C LYS A 62 -14.22 15.16 -3.50
N GLU A 63 -14.34 14.90 -4.79
CA GLU A 63 -13.41 15.46 -5.77
C GLU A 63 -13.63 16.97 -5.93
N VAL A 64 -12.54 17.69 -6.19
CA VAL A 64 -12.52 19.11 -6.54
C VAL A 64 -12.31 19.22 -8.04
N LEU A 65 -13.10 20.07 -8.72
CA LEU A 65 -12.92 20.34 -10.14
C LEU A 65 -11.69 21.24 -10.33
N MET A 66 -10.70 20.76 -11.07
CA MET A 66 -9.57 21.57 -11.51
C MET A 66 -9.27 21.29 -12.98
N SER A 67 -9.24 22.36 -13.78
CA SER A 67 -8.93 22.29 -15.21
C SER A 67 -9.78 21.25 -15.97
N GLY A 68 -11.09 21.21 -15.69
CA GLY A 68 -12.03 20.29 -16.33
C GLY A 68 -11.92 18.83 -15.89
N ARG A 69 -11.14 18.52 -14.84
CA ARG A 69 -10.94 17.17 -14.31
C ARG A 69 -11.34 17.14 -12.84
N GLY A 70 -11.91 16.04 -12.36
CA GLY A 70 -12.07 15.82 -10.92
C GLY A 70 -10.75 15.38 -10.31
N LEU A 71 -10.36 16.00 -9.20
CA LEU A 71 -9.16 15.65 -8.43
C LEU A 71 -9.54 15.31 -6.99
N SER A 72 -8.99 14.23 -6.46
CA SER A 72 -9.06 13.95 -5.03
C SER A 72 -7.68 13.58 -4.50
N SER A 73 -7.33 14.14 -3.34
CA SER A 73 -6.15 13.73 -2.58
C SER A 73 -6.60 13.00 -1.34
N ILE A 74 -5.94 11.89 -1.05
CA ILE A 74 -6.24 11.02 0.09
C ILE A 74 -4.95 10.89 0.90
N HIS A 75 -5.07 11.05 2.21
CA HIS A 75 -3.95 11.12 3.14
C HIS A 75 -4.15 10.11 4.26
N HIS A 76 -3.36 9.04 4.23
CA HIS A 76 -3.43 7.97 5.23
C HIS A 76 -2.21 8.03 6.15
N ALA A 77 -2.46 8.05 7.46
CA ALA A 77 -1.40 7.90 8.45
C ALA A 77 -1.11 6.41 8.62
N PHE A 78 0.08 5.92 8.23
CA PHE A 78 0.41 4.52 8.38
C PHE A 78 0.81 4.20 9.83
N ILE A 79 -0.03 3.50 10.57
CA ILE A 79 0.29 3.09 11.95
C ILE A 79 1.16 1.83 11.93
N ARG A 80 2.44 2.00 12.30
CA ARG A 80 3.44 0.93 12.29
C ARG A 80 3.18 -0.12 13.39
N ARG A 81 3.24 -1.42 13.05
CA ARG A 81 3.66 -2.49 13.99
C ARG A 81 5.16 -2.77 13.80
N LYS A 82 5.89 -2.84 14.93
CA LYS A 82 7.35 -2.98 15.00
C LYS A 82 7.86 -4.12 14.10
N GLY A 83 8.82 -3.79 13.23
CA GLY A 83 9.65 -4.75 12.52
C GLY A 83 10.86 -4.00 11.97
N VAL A 84 11.98 -4.06 12.69
CA VAL A 84 13.29 -3.62 12.19
C VAL A 84 14.14 -4.89 12.18
N SER A 85 14.41 -5.42 10.99
CA SER A 85 15.44 -6.45 10.82
C SER A 85 16.66 -5.80 10.16
N SER A 86 17.86 -6.15 10.63
CA SER A 86 19.13 -5.64 10.11
C SER A 86 19.60 -6.31 8.82
N SER A 87 18.93 -7.38 8.38
CA SER A 87 19.25 -8.10 7.14
C SER A 87 18.13 -7.94 6.12
N SER A 88 18.50 -7.57 4.88
CA SER A 88 17.60 -7.46 3.73
C SER A 88 16.93 -8.81 3.39
N GLU A 89 17.64 -9.93 3.58
CA GLU A 89 17.12 -11.28 3.36
C GLU A 89 16.02 -11.65 4.36
N ILE A 90 16.25 -11.33 5.64
CA ILE A 90 15.28 -11.54 6.71
C ILE A 90 14.06 -10.63 6.49
N MET A 91 14.27 -9.39 6.08
CA MET A 91 13.17 -8.47 5.81
C MET A 91 12.34 -8.90 4.59
N ASN A 92 12.99 -9.38 3.53
CA ASN A 92 12.31 -9.93 2.35
C ASN A 92 11.51 -11.19 2.70
N SER A 93 11.94 -12.00 3.66
CA SER A 93 11.16 -13.17 4.10
C SER A 93 9.91 -12.78 4.89
N TYR A 94 9.95 -11.70 5.68
CA TYR A 94 8.76 -11.12 6.34
C TYR A 94 7.79 -10.47 5.35
N LEU A 95 8.28 -9.87 4.26
CA LEU A 95 7.45 -9.20 3.25
C LEU A 95 6.96 -10.16 2.15
N ALA A 96 7.53 -11.36 2.05
CA ALA A 96 7.09 -12.35 1.09
C ALA A 96 5.67 -12.85 1.47
N PRO A 97 4.79 -13.09 0.48
CA PRO A 97 3.56 -13.82 0.76
C PRO A 97 3.91 -15.17 1.40
N PRO A 98 3.10 -15.67 2.35
CA PRO A 98 3.40 -16.93 3.03
C PRO A 98 3.54 -18.03 1.97
N ARG A 99 4.72 -18.66 1.92
CA ARG A 99 4.95 -19.79 1.03
C ARG A 99 4.02 -20.91 1.46
N ARG A 100 3.09 -21.33 0.60
CA ARG A 100 2.33 -22.57 0.81
C ARG A 100 3.34 -23.71 0.97
N GLY A 101 3.41 -24.31 2.17
CA GLY A 101 4.01 -25.63 2.38
C GLY A 101 5.47 -25.82 1.98
N GLY A 102 6.34 -24.81 2.14
CA GLY A 102 7.77 -25.03 2.03
C GLY A 102 8.32 -25.64 3.32
N LEU A 103 8.36 -26.96 3.42
CA LEU A 103 9.13 -27.66 4.45
C LEU A 103 10.53 -27.05 4.50
N ARG A 104 10.91 -26.47 5.64
CA ARG A 104 12.30 -26.11 5.91
C ARG A 104 13.13 -27.38 5.69
N PRO A 105 14.14 -27.40 4.79
CA PRO A 105 15.09 -28.50 4.78
C PRO A 105 15.75 -28.49 6.16
N SER A 106 15.51 -29.53 6.96
CA SER A 106 16.28 -29.76 8.17
C SER A 106 17.68 -30.14 7.71
N THR A 107 18.66 -29.30 7.98
CA THR A 107 20.06 -29.72 7.93
C THR A 107 20.28 -30.73 9.05
N ASN A 108 20.25 -32.02 8.69
CA ASN A 108 21.16 -33.00 9.26
C ASN A 108 22.35 -33.09 8.31
#